data_AF-F0QX38-F1
#
_entry.id   AF-F0QX38-F1
#
_cell.length_a   1.000
_cell.length_b   1.000
_cell.length_c   1.000
_cell.angle_alpha   90.00
_cell.angle_beta   90.00
_cell.angle_gamma   90.00
#
_symmetry.space_group_name_H-M   'P 1'
#
loop_
_entity.id
_entity.type
_entity.pdbx_description
1 polymer ?
#
loop_
_entity_poly.entity_id
_entity_poly.type
_entity_poly.pdbx_seq_one_letter_code
_entity_poly.pdbx_strand_id
1 'polypeptide(L)'
;MNVLAFVITTVALLALVIFFTWYTNYYTTVNMLNTVSYVSSLVSSALTHEFENAIAIASMGDVVGSFNYTLLLPTSAVPVQGVALNYSITLYPRKQSNTLLLYANITVTMSMGPLSRSENATVLVYSSAQPYEITAYNCKNNNSLVTVTLVNPDWASQVSPKSVPTCTWTSAQVQLGDAVIGISKG
;
A
#
# COMPACT_ATOMS: atom_id res chain seq x y z
N MET A 1 -56.59 6.21 21.68
CA MET A 1 -55.29 5.65 22.13
C MET A 1 -54.89 6.35 23.41
N ASN A 2 -54.57 5.62 24.48
CA ASN A 2 -54.23 6.23 25.77
C ASN A 2 -52.86 6.93 25.65
N VAL A 3 -52.75 8.21 26.04
CA VAL A 3 -51.54 9.04 25.84
C VAL A 3 -50.31 8.36 26.45
N LEU A 4 -50.48 7.69 27.59
CA LEU A 4 -49.42 6.91 28.24
C LEU A 4 -48.89 5.78 27.36
N ALA A 5 -49.78 5.04 26.69
CA ALA A 5 -49.39 3.94 25.81
C ALA A 5 -48.63 4.46 24.59
N PHE A 6 -49.05 5.61 24.03
CA PHE A 6 -48.35 6.27 22.91
C PHE A 6 -46.93 6.72 23.29
N VAL A 7 -46.75 7.29 24.48
CA VAL A 7 -45.43 7.71 24.98
C VAL A 7 -44.51 6.49 25.16
N ILE A 8 -45.01 5.41 25.77
CA ILE A 8 -44.23 4.18 26.00
C ILE A 8 -43.80 3.57 24.66
N THR A 9 -44.72 3.44 23.69
CA THR A 9 -44.38 2.87 22.37
C THR A 9 -43.38 3.72 21.60
N THR A 10 -43.48 5.05 21.71
CA THR A 10 -42.56 5.96 21.00
C THR A 10 -41.15 5.89 21.58
N VAL A 11 -41.02 5.88 22.91
CA VAL A 11 -39.72 5.73 23.58
C VAL A 11 -39.09 4.37 23.28
N ALA A 12 -39.88 3.30 23.27
CA ALA A 12 -39.40 1.96 22.92
C ALA A 12 -38.89 1.88 21.47
N LEU A 13 -39.60 2.49 20.52
CA LEU A 13 -39.16 2.55 19.12
C LEU A 13 -37.88 3.36 18.96
N LEU A 14 -37.74 4.50 19.65
CA LEU A 14 -36.50 5.30 19.60
C LEU A 14 -35.31 4.54 20.16
N ALA A 15 -35.46 3.87 21.31
CA ALA A 15 -34.40 3.04 21.89
C ALA A 15 -33.98 1.91 20.95
N LEU A 16 -34.95 1.28 20.28
CA LEU A 16 -34.72 0.22 19.31
C LEU A 16 -33.97 0.74 18.07
N VAL A 17 -34.35 1.90 17.53
CA VAL A 17 -33.64 2.53 16.40
C VAL A 17 -32.19 2.87 16.78
N ILE A 18 -31.96 3.42 17.98
CA ILE A 18 -30.61 3.71 18.47
C ILE A 18 -29.78 2.43 18.58
N PHE A 19 -30.35 1.37 19.16
CA PHE A 19 -29.67 0.08 19.30
C PHE A 19 -29.29 -0.53 17.96
N PHE A 20 -30.23 -0.59 17.00
CA PHE A 20 -29.93 -1.11 15.66
C PHE A 20 -28.91 -0.25 14.91
N THR A 21 -28.98 1.07 15.03
CA THR A 21 -28.00 1.97 14.42
C THR A 21 -26.61 1.75 15.00
N TRP A 22 -26.49 1.63 16.32
CA TRP A 22 -25.22 1.35 16.99
C TRP A 22 -24.65 -0.02 16.61
N TYR A 23 -25.49 -1.06 16.65
CA TYR A 23 -25.08 -2.42 16.29
C TYR A 23 -24.62 -2.52 14.83
N THR A 24 -25.35 -1.90 13.90
CA THR A 24 -25.01 -1.90 12.47
C THR A 24 -23.70 -1.15 12.22
N ASN A 25 -23.50 0.00 12.86
CA ASN A 25 -22.24 0.75 12.77
C ASN A 25 -21.06 -0.05 13.33
N TYR A 26 -21.25 -0.73 14.46
CA TYR A 26 -20.22 -1.58 15.05
C TYR A 26 -19.85 -2.75 14.12
N TYR A 27 -20.84 -3.50 13.64
CA TYR A 27 -20.63 -4.63 12.75
C TYR A 27 -19.94 -4.22 11.43
N THR A 28 -20.40 -3.13 10.83
CA THR A 28 -19.81 -2.54 9.63
C THR A 28 -18.36 -2.14 9.85
N THR A 29 -18.06 -1.51 10.97
CA THR A 29 -16.70 -1.07 11.32
C THR A 29 -15.74 -2.25 11.46
N VAL A 30 -16.17 -3.33 12.12
CA VAL A 30 -15.36 -4.54 12.30
C VAL A 30 -15.10 -5.23 10.96
N ASN A 31 -16.12 -5.34 10.09
CA ASN A 31 -15.95 -5.90 8.76
C ASN A 31 -15.04 -5.05 7.86
N MET A 32 -15.14 -3.72 7.95
CA MET A 32 -14.21 -2.82 7.25
C MET A 32 -12.78 -3.05 7.70
N LEU A 33 -12.54 -3.23 9.01
CA LEU A 33 -11.19 -3.51 9.52
C LEU A 33 -10.64 -4.81 8.96
N ASN A 34 -11.39 -5.91 9.03
CA ASN A 34 -10.98 -7.20 8.49
C ASN A 34 -10.70 -7.14 6.97
N THR A 35 -11.51 -6.38 6.24
CA THR A 35 -11.35 -6.20 4.79
C THR A 35 -10.09 -5.40 4.48
N VAL A 36 -9.82 -4.32 5.21
CA VAL A 36 -8.60 -3.52 5.06
C VAL A 36 -7.36 -4.38 5.35
N SER A 37 -7.38 -5.19 6.41
CA SER A 37 -6.26 -6.08 6.74
C SER A 37 -6.04 -7.13 5.66
N TYR A 38 -7.11 -7.71 5.13
CA TYR A 38 -7.02 -8.65 4.02
C TYR A 38 -6.41 -8.02 2.76
N VAL A 39 -6.88 -6.82 2.37
CA VAL A 39 -6.35 -6.12 1.20
C VAL A 39 -4.90 -5.69 1.43
N SER A 40 -4.57 -5.20 2.62
CA SER A 40 -3.20 -4.86 3.02
C SER A 40 -2.26 -6.06 2.87
N SER A 41 -2.68 -7.23 3.35
CA SER A 41 -1.93 -8.48 3.19
C SER A 41 -1.78 -8.91 1.72
N LEU A 42 -2.85 -8.79 0.92
CA LEU A 42 -2.83 -9.12 -0.50
C LEU A 42 -1.87 -8.20 -1.28
N VAL A 43 -1.97 -6.89 -1.07
CA VAL A 43 -1.08 -5.90 -1.71
C VAL A 43 0.37 -6.13 -1.29
N SER A 44 0.61 -6.40 -0.01
CA SER A 44 1.93 -6.72 0.52
C SER A 44 2.54 -7.96 -0.13
N SER A 45 1.77 -9.06 -0.19
CA SER A 45 2.23 -10.31 -0.78
C SER A 45 2.47 -10.18 -2.28
N ALA A 46 1.57 -9.49 -3.00
CA ALA A 46 1.75 -9.23 -4.42
C ALA A 46 3.01 -8.38 -4.65
N LEU A 47 3.21 -7.32 -3.88
CA LEU A 47 4.39 -6.46 -3.98
C LEU A 47 5.69 -7.27 -3.79
N THR A 48 5.77 -8.09 -2.74
CA THR A 48 6.95 -8.93 -2.51
C THR A 48 7.17 -9.90 -3.67
N HIS A 49 6.13 -10.57 -4.16
CA HIS A 49 6.23 -11.48 -5.30
C HIS A 49 6.71 -10.80 -6.58
N GLU A 50 6.16 -9.62 -6.90
CA GLU A 50 6.54 -8.84 -8.08
C GLU A 50 8.02 -8.39 -8.02
N PHE A 51 8.48 -7.95 -6.85
CA PHE A 51 9.88 -7.61 -6.63
C PHE A 51 10.80 -8.84 -6.73
N GLU A 52 10.43 -9.96 -6.10
CA GLU A 52 11.20 -11.21 -6.20
C GLU A 52 11.32 -11.68 -7.65
N ASN A 53 10.23 -11.61 -8.42
CA ASN A 53 10.23 -11.94 -9.84
C ASN A 53 11.14 -10.98 -10.65
N ALA A 54 11.02 -9.67 -10.41
CA ALA A 54 11.87 -8.67 -11.07
C ALA A 54 13.37 -8.89 -10.76
N ILE A 55 13.71 -9.18 -9.51
CA ILE A 55 15.09 -9.49 -9.09
C ILE A 55 15.56 -10.82 -9.71
N ALA A 56 14.70 -11.85 -9.74
CA ALA A 56 15.03 -13.12 -10.35
C ALA A 56 15.38 -12.96 -11.84
N ILE A 57 14.62 -12.14 -12.57
CA ILE A 57 14.93 -11.78 -13.96
C ILE A 57 16.26 -11.01 -14.02
N ALA A 58 16.50 -10.03 -13.13
CA ALA A 58 17.78 -9.31 -13.06
C ALA A 58 18.99 -10.21 -12.79
N SER A 59 18.76 -11.34 -12.12
CA SER A 59 19.79 -12.31 -11.76
C SER A 59 20.14 -13.29 -12.88
N MET A 60 19.33 -13.36 -13.95
CA MET A 60 19.62 -14.20 -15.10
C MET A 60 20.91 -13.74 -15.81
N GLY A 61 21.77 -14.70 -16.18
CA GLY A 61 23.10 -14.44 -16.73
C GLY A 61 23.11 -13.62 -18.03
N ASP A 62 22.06 -13.73 -18.83
CA ASP A 62 21.94 -13.08 -20.15
C ASP A 62 21.24 -11.72 -20.12
N VAL A 63 20.76 -11.27 -18.95
CA VAL A 63 20.17 -9.93 -18.80
C VAL A 63 21.30 -8.93 -18.58
N VAL A 64 21.82 -8.40 -19.69
CA VAL A 64 22.85 -7.36 -19.71
C VAL A 64 22.18 -6.03 -20.02
N GLY A 65 21.80 -5.27 -18.99
CA GLY A 65 21.23 -3.93 -19.16
C GLY A 65 20.24 -3.51 -18.08
N SER A 66 19.62 -2.35 -18.29
CA SER A 66 18.50 -1.87 -17.48
C SER A 66 17.18 -2.38 -18.04
N PHE A 67 16.27 -2.79 -17.16
CA PHE A 67 14.91 -3.13 -17.55
C PHE A 67 13.91 -2.45 -16.63
N ASN A 68 12.76 -2.09 -17.21
CA ASN A 68 11.67 -1.45 -16.50
C ASN A 68 10.57 -2.47 -16.22
N TYR A 69 10.11 -2.49 -14.98
CA TYR A 69 9.06 -3.35 -14.49
C TYR A 69 7.90 -2.50 -13.99
N THR A 70 6.71 -2.72 -14.55
CA THR A 70 5.49 -2.05 -14.09
C THR A 70 4.84 -2.86 -12.99
N LEU A 71 4.58 -2.24 -11.84
CA LEU A 71 3.96 -2.91 -10.73
C LEU A 71 2.45 -3.06 -10.97
N LEU A 72 1.96 -4.29 -11.11
CA LEU A 72 0.54 -4.59 -11.26
C LEU A 72 0.00 -5.13 -9.94
N LEU A 73 -0.82 -4.34 -9.24
CA LEU A 73 -1.42 -4.78 -7.98
C LEU A 73 -2.87 -5.22 -8.15
N PRO A 74 -3.30 -6.28 -7.44
CA PRO A 74 -4.67 -6.74 -7.47
C PRO A 74 -5.58 -5.70 -6.81
N THR A 75 -6.32 -4.95 -7.62
CA THR A 75 -7.26 -3.93 -7.14
C THR A 75 -8.65 -4.06 -7.75
N SER A 76 -8.86 -5.02 -8.64
CA SER A 76 -10.04 -5.12 -9.49
C SER A 76 -11.19 -5.95 -8.93
N ALA A 77 -11.08 -6.56 -7.73
CA ALA A 77 -12.04 -7.60 -7.33
C ALA A 77 -12.38 -7.69 -5.84
N VAL A 78 -12.42 -6.60 -5.09
CA VAL A 78 -13.20 -6.59 -3.82
C VAL A 78 -14.55 -5.94 -4.11
N PRO A 79 -15.60 -6.70 -4.46
CA PRO A 79 -16.93 -6.16 -4.72
C PRO A 79 -17.57 -5.74 -3.39
N VAL A 80 -17.23 -4.55 -2.92
CA VAL A 80 -17.92 -3.90 -1.80
C VAL A 80 -18.68 -2.70 -2.35
N GLN A 81 -19.94 -2.96 -2.74
CA GLN A 81 -20.85 -1.90 -3.20
C GLN A 81 -20.90 -0.77 -2.18
N GLY A 82 -20.67 0.47 -2.62
CA GLY A 82 -20.73 1.67 -1.78
C GLY A 82 -19.46 1.99 -0.97
N VAL A 83 -18.36 1.25 -1.19
CA VAL A 83 -17.09 1.48 -0.50
C VAL A 83 -16.02 1.98 -1.47
N ALA A 84 -15.31 3.04 -1.10
CA ALA A 84 -14.11 3.50 -1.80
C ALA A 84 -12.85 2.89 -1.13
N LEU A 85 -12.00 2.27 -1.94
CA LEU A 85 -10.71 1.72 -1.50
C LEU A 85 -9.58 2.51 -2.15
N ASN A 86 -8.71 3.08 -1.33
CA ASN A 86 -7.52 3.81 -1.73
C ASN A 86 -6.32 3.19 -1.05
N TYR A 87 -5.21 3.06 -1.76
CA TYR A 87 -3.94 2.71 -1.13
C TYR A 87 -2.81 3.60 -1.65
N SER A 88 -1.74 3.65 -0.88
CA SER A 88 -0.49 4.30 -1.26
C SER A 88 0.69 3.44 -0.86
N ILE A 89 1.72 3.41 -1.69
CA ILE A 89 2.93 2.62 -1.50
C ILE A 89 4.09 3.58 -1.47
N THR A 90 4.84 3.56 -0.37
CA THR A 90 6.05 4.35 -0.21
C THR A 90 7.25 3.43 -0.09
N LEU A 91 8.13 3.46 -1.09
CA LEU A 91 9.41 2.77 -1.06
C LEU A 91 10.48 3.64 -0.43
N TYR A 92 11.32 3.04 0.40
CA TYR A 92 12.47 3.70 1.00
C TYR A 92 13.59 2.69 1.31
N PRO A 93 14.85 3.02 1.03
CA PRO A 93 15.96 2.16 1.38
C PRO A 93 16.35 2.31 2.84
N ARG A 94 16.97 1.26 3.37
CA ARG A 94 17.65 1.26 4.66
C ARG A 94 18.95 0.49 4.52
N LYS A 95 20.05 1.12 4.94
CA LYS A 95 21.34 0.43 5.08
C LYS A 95 21.40 -0.27 6.43
N GLN A 96 21.69 -1.56 6.42
CA GLN A 96 21.98 -2.34 7.62
C GLN A 96 23.35 -3.00 7.43
N SER A 97 24.36 -2.51 8.14
CA SER A 97 25.76 -2.93 7.99
C SER A 97 26.24 -2.84 6.54
N ASN A 98 26.49 -3.98 5.88
CA ASN A 98 26.99 -4.07 4.51
C ASN A 98 25.90 -4.49 3.50
N THR A 99 24.63 -4.51 3.92
CA THR A 99 23.49 -4.90 3.09
C THR A 99 22.57 -3.70 2.87
N LEU A 100 22.11 -3.55 1.63
CA LEU A 100 21.09 -2.57 1.25
C LEU A 100 19.72 -3.26 1.27
N LEU A 101 18.82 -2.72 2.06
CA LEU A 101 17.44 -3.19 2.18
C LEU A 101 16.52 -2.17 1.53
N LEU A 102 15.51 -2.62 0.80
CA LEU A 102 14.41 -1.77 0.34
C LEU A 102 13.14 -2.19 1.07
N TYR A 103 12.52 -1.24 1.75
CA TYR A 103 11.24 -1.43 2.40
C TYR A 103 10.15 -0.72 1.61
N ALA A 104 8.94 -1.28 1.70
CA ALA A 104 7.72 -0.66 1.23
C ALA A 104 6.77 -0.47 2.42
N ASN A 105 6.31 0.76 2.61
CA ASN A 105 5.20 1.08 3.50
C ASN A 105 3.93 1.19 2.67
N ILE A 106 2.94 0.37 2.99
CA ILE A 106 1.68 0.27 2.28
C ILE A 106 0.60 0.78 3.22
N THR A 107 -0.06 1.87 2.85
CA THR A 107 -1.25 2.36 3.54
C THR A 107 -2.45 1.98 2.72
N VAL A 108 -3.41 1.27 3.32
CA VAL A 108 -4.71 0.95 2.70
C VAL A 108 -5.79 1.66 3.50
N THR A 109 -6.62 2.44 2.82
CA THR A 109 -7.76 3.16 3.39
C THR A 109 -9.04 2.72 2.69
N MET A 110 -10.03 2.33 3.48
CA MET A 110 -11.37 1.96 3.05
C MET A 110 -12.36 2.94 3.66
N SER A 111 -13.20 3.56 2.83
CA SER A 111 -14.22 4.50 3.28
C SER A 111 -15.61 4.12 2.76
N MET A 112 -16.61 4.28 3.62
CA MET A 112 -18.03 4.05 3.32
C MET A 112 -18.86 5.12 4.02
N GLY A 113 -19.39 6.07 3.26
CA GLY A 113 -20.06 7.25 3.82
C GLY A 113 -19.16 8.01 4.81
N PRO A 114 -19.59 8.25 6.06
CA PRO A 114 -18.76 8.91 7.08
C PRO A 114 -17.76 7.97 7.76
N LEU A 115 -17.83 6.66 7.52
CA LEU A 115 -16.92 5.68 8.12
C LEU A 115 -15.65 5.56 7.27
N SER A 116 -14.49 5.63 7.91
CA SER A 116 -13.20 5.45 7.27
C SER A 116 -12.28 4.64 8.17
N ARG A 117 -11.57 3.68 7.59
CA ARG A 117 -10.55 2.87 8.27
C ARG A 117 -9.31 2.78 7.42
N SER A 118 -8.16 2.92 8.07
CA SER A 118 -6.85 2.81 7.45
C SER A 118 -5.99 1.82 8.20
N GLU A 119 -5.18 1.09 7.47
CA GLU A 119 -4.14 0.21 8.00
C GLU A 119 -2.83 0.47 7.27
N ASN A 120 -1.73 0.34 8.00
CA ASN A 120 -0.39 0.47 7.46
C ASN A 120 0.35 -0.86 7.65
N ALA A 121 1.01 -1.32 6.59
CA ALA A 121 1.89 -2.48 6.62
C ALA A 121 3.27 -2.09 6.07
N THR A 122 4.32 -2.55 6.74
CA THR A 122 5.69 -2.37 6.26
C THR A 122 6.24 -3.73 5.87
N VAL A 123 6.70 -3.86 4.62
CA VAL A 123 7.29 -5.09 4.10
C VAL A 123 8.68 -4.85 3.52
N LEU A 124 9.55 -5.85 3.68
CA LEU A 124 10.84 -5.89 3.02
C LEU A 124 10.63 -6.42 1.60
N VAL A 125 11.02 -5.65 0.58
CA VAL A 125 10.83 -6.01 -0.84
C VAL A 125 12.14 -6.32 -1.55
N TYR A 126 13.27 -5.87 -1.00
CA TYR A 126 14.59 -6.24 -1.51
C TYR A 126 15.58 -6.32 -0.36
N SER A 127 16.41 -7.36 -0.40
CA SER A 127 17.57 -7.54 0.47
C SER A 127 18.61 -8.35 -0.28
N SER A 128 19.62 -7.69 -0.82
CA SER A 128 20.73 -8.40 -1.46
C SER A 128 22.05 -7.68 -1.23
N ALA A 129 23.11 -8.47 -1.20
CA ALA A 129 24.50 -8.02 -1.23
C ALA A 129 25.01 -7.77 -2.65
N GLN A 130 24.23 -8.15 -3.67
CA GLN A 130 24.59 -7.95 -5.08
C GLN A 130 24.31 -6.50 -5.53
N PRO A 131 25.15 -5.95 -6.42
CA PRO A 131 25.12 -4.54 -6.78
C PRO A 131 24.05 -4.24 -7.86
N TYR A 132 22.78 -4.25 -7.47
CA TYR A 132 21.71 -3.75 -8.33
C TYR A 132 21.43 -2.28 -8.04
N GLU A 133 21.31 -1.48 -9.09
CA GLU A 133 20.74 -0.14 -9.00
C GLU A 133 19.23 -0.24 -9.23
N ILE A 134 18.44 0.23 -8.27
CA ILE A 134 16.98 0.26 -8.35
C ILE A 134 16.54 1.71 -8.43
N THR A 135 15.89 2.06 -9.52
CA THR A 135 15.32 3.38 -9.78
C THR A 135 13.81 3.27 -9.83
N ALA A 136 13.10 4.18 -9.19
CA ALA A 136 11.65 4.28 -9.28
C ALA A 136 11.27 5.51 -10.10
N TYR A 137 10.33 5.33 -11.02
CA TYR A 137 9.83 6.38 -11.91
C TYR A 137 8.44 6.84 -11.46
N ASN A 138 8.05 8.05 -11.87
CA ASN A 138 6.74 8.65 -11.60
C ASN A 138 6.37 8.70 -10.11
N CYS A 139 7.36 8.85 -9.25
CA CYS A 139 7.16 9.00 -7.81
C CYS A 139 6.47 10.34 -7.53
N LYS A 140 5.47 10.34 -6.66
CA LYS A 140 4.81 11.56 -6.21
C LYS A 140 5.74 12.33 -5.25
N ASN A 141 6.12 13.55 -5.64
CA ASN A 141 6.83 14.50 -4.79
C ASN A 141 6.21 15.89 -4.95
N ASN A 142 5.57 16.42 -3.90
CA ASN A 142 4.94 17.76 -3.88
C ASN A 142 4.14 18.08 -5.17
N ASN A 143 3.25 17.17 -5.57
CA ASN A 143 2.40 17.23 -6.79
C ASN A 143 3.11 17.13 -8.15
N SER A 144 4.41 16.87 -8.18
CA SER A 144 5.16 16.56 -9.40
C SER A 144 5.58 15.10 -9.44
N LEU A 145 5.72 14.55 -10.65
CA LEU A 145 6.28 13.22 -10.89
C LEU A 145 7.80 13.34 -10.98
N VAL A 146 8.51 12.56 -10.18
CA VAL A 146 9.97 12.54 -10.16
C VAL A 146 10.51 11.12 -10.26
N THR A 147 11.72 11.01 -10.79
CA THR A 147 12.50 9.77 -10.78
C THR A 147 13.41 9.77 -9.55
N VAL A 148 13.45 8.66 -8.82
CA VAL A 148 14.21 8.53 -7.58
C VAL A 148 15.01 7.23 -7.62
N THR A 149 16.33 7.33 -7.52
CA THR A 149 17.16 6.15 -7.25
C THR A 149 16.92 5.71 -5.81
N LEU A 150 16.41 4.50 -5.64
CA LEU A 150 16.05 3.91 -4.34
C LEU A 150 17.13 2.99 -3.80
N VAL A 151 17.90 2.33 -4.67
CA VAL A 151 19.06 1.54 -4.26
C VAL A 151 20.17 1.84 -5.24
N ASN A 152 21.36 2.14 -4.72
CA ASN A 152 22.56 2.28 -5.52
C ASN A 152 23.67 1.42 -4.89
N PRO A 153 24.39 0.60 -5.68
CA PRO A 153 25.45 -0.27 -5.17
C PRO A 153 26.57 0.48 -4.44
N ASP A 154 26.88 1.72 -4.83
CA ASP A 154 27.91 2.54 -4.19
C ASP A 154 27.55 2.93 -2.75
N TRP A 155 26.26 2.89 -2.38
CA TRP A 155 25.83 3.16 -1.01
C TRP A 155 26.17 2.03 -0.03
N ALA A 156 26.50 0.83 -0.52
CA ALA A 156 27.01 -0.24 0.34
C ALA A 156 28.39 0.14 0.91
N SER A 157 29.26 0.77 0.11
CA SER A 157 30.62 1.16 0.48
C SER A 157 30.74 2.59 1.04
N GLN A 158 29.78 3.48 0.74
CA GLN A 158 29.79 4.89 1.17
C GLN A 158 28.85 5.19 2.36
N VAL A 159 29.01 6.37 2.96
CA VAL A 159 28.11 6.93 3.98
C VAL A 159 26.74 7.13 3.33
N SER A 160 25.67 6.60 3.93
CA SER A 160 24.29 6.69 3.43
C SER A 160 23.93 8.09 2.93
N PRO A 161 23.07 8.23 1.91
CA PRO A 161 22.69 9.54 1.36
C PRO A 161 22.17 10.47 2.47
N LYS A 162 22.51 11.76 2.37
CA LYS A 162 22.20 12.82 3.35
C LYS A 162 20.69 12.98 3.63
N SER A 163 19.85 12.49 2.71
CA SER A 163 18.40 12.33 2.85
C SER A 163 18.02 10.96 2.30
N VAL A 164 17.20 10.19 3.04
CA VAL A 164 16.70 8.89 2.58
C VAL A 164 15.81 9.13 1.35
N PRO A 165 16.16 8.61 0.16
CA PRO A 165 15.31 8.77 -1.02
C PRO A 165 14.02 7.99 -0.80
N THR A 166 12.89 8.64 -1.05
CA THR A 166 11.58 7.99 -0.91
C THR A 166 10.79 8.15 -2.20
N CYS A 167 10.06 7.13 -2.58
CA CYS A 167 9.17 7.15 -3.73
C CYS A 167 7.77 6.74 -3.28
N THR A 168 6.77 7.57 -3.53
CA THR A 168 5.38 7.24 -3.20
C THR A 168 4.52 7.15 -4.45
N TRP A 169 3.77 6.07 -4.61
CA TRP A 169 2.72 5.93 -5.62
C TRP A 169 1.35 5.79 -4.96
N THR A 170 0.33 6.36 -5.59
CA THR A 170 -1.07 6.15 -5.20
C THR A 170 -1.71 5.03 -6.01
N SER A 171 -2.81 4.49 -5.49
CA SER A 171 -3.66 3.51 -6.16
C SER A 171 -3.99 3.86 -7.62
N ALA A 172 -4.30 5.13 -7.91
CA ALA A 172 -4.56 5.59 -9.28
C ALA A 172 -3.33 5.44 -10.19
N GLN A 173 -2.14 5.80 -9.71
CA GLN A 173 -0.90 5.70 -10.50
C GLN A 173 -0.54 4.22 -10.76
N VAL A 174 -0.75 3.35 -9.79
CA VAL A 174 -0.53 1.91 -9.97
C VAL A 174 -1.53 1.33 -10.97
N GLN A 175 -2.81 1.71 -10.89
CA GLN A 175 -3.85 1.24 -11.82
C GLN A 175 -3.64 1.70 -13.26
N LEU A 176 -3.07 2.89 -13.45
CA LEU A 176 -2.72 3.42 -14.76
C LEU A 176 -1.40 2.85 -15.31
N GLY A 177 -0.68 2.06 -14.52
CA GLY A 177 0.62 1.49 -14.91
C GLY A 177 1.78 2.48 -14.83
N ASP A 178 1.61 3.62 -14.15
CA ASP A 178 2.64 4.64 -13.98
C ASP A 178 3.68 4.24 -12.92
N ALA A 179 3.36 3.30 -12.04
CA ALA A 179 4.29 2.76 -11.04
C ALA A 179 5.32 1.83 -11.71
N VAL A 180 6.45 2.40 -12.10
CA VAL A 180 7.52 1.70 -12.82
C VAL A 180 8.80 1.68 -12.00
N ILE A 181 9.44 0.52 -11.96
CA ILE A 181 10.73 0.29 -11.30
C ILE A 181 11.73 -0.13 -12.38
N GLY A 182 12.80 0.64 -12.52
CA GLY A 182 13.97 0.27 -13.31
C GLY A 182 14.97 -0.48 -12.44
N ILE A 183 15.42 -1.64 -12.89
CA ILE A 183 16.54 -2.36 -12.28
C ILE A 183 17.66 -2.41 -13.30
N SER A 184 18.85 -1.95 -12.88
CA SER A 184 20.07 -2.00 -13.67
C SER A 184 21.13 -2.81 -12.95
N LYS A 185 21.85 -3.61 -13.73
CA LYS A 185 23.01 -4.39 -13.28
C LYS A 185 24.27 -3.59 -13.64
N GLY A 186 25.04 -3.21 -12.63
CA GLY A 186 26.34 -2.54 -12.79
C GLY A 186 27.44 -3.50 -13.23
#